data_AF-A0A7X7F167-F1
#
_entry.id   AF-A0A7X7F167-F1
#
_cell.length_a   1.000
_cell.length_b   1.000
_cell.length_c   1.000
_cell.angle_alpha   90.00
_cell.angle_beta   90.00
_cell.angle_gamma   90.00
#
_symmetry.space_group_name_H-M   'P 1'
#
loop_
_entity.id
_entity.type
_entity.pdbx_description
1 polymer ?
#
loop_
_entity_poly.entity_id
_entity_poly.type
_entity_poly.pdbx_seq_one_letter_code
_entity_poly.pdbx_strand_id
1 'polypeptide(L)'
;MGDEFDPYLRWLGIRADERPPNHYALLGVQLFEYDPEVLANAADRQMAHVRTFQSGKHSAESQRLLNELASAKICLLDPAKKAEYDAELRQRRREAELAAVGTVQAHSAAEIVGSRRSVAGPAATLLVVILMGFGLAALGIVAVKMTSRHDEPASPRAKHPAPPSPPPSEDPPPEEPAPPERTTRPPPPDEPINPFSTETPSPPDWRESPSKRPDRVRTVPPVAPEIVPAPVETPREPPRAEPPWTPIEPPVEEPRSTPEAKERPLPDKVARETARKAIRRQFNDQYQRANRPNELRGLALLLFQQAEQHREDDATAYVLLEEAATIGMVAGSGHTPLRRAASTIATRFDVSRDDAMVELIRHMADQPMTTLVCATIVTNTVSLAGDDIRNEQFEHARALLDIVHDLARKSKNPTIVRQVVDMKRDLDRRQEAHAAFVTAAETLAFSPDDPKANRIRGFYYCFYKNDWAMGRKHLMKGDRTRLKRLAELDEKAGQSKSEALAAGDAWWDAVQSAEAALKDAYRDRAEHWYRQALESLSGPEKRRIEQRLEMSKGRR
;
A
#
# COMPACT_ATOMS: atom_id res chain seq x y z
N MET A 1 13.88 -5.24 -39.64
CA MET A 1 14.51 -3.92 -39.43
C MET A 1 15.20 -4.00 -38.09
N GLY A 2 16.51 -3.73 -38.05
CA GLY A 2 17.37 -4.15 -36.94
C GLY A 2 16.91 -3.64 -35.58
N ASP A 3 17.07 -4.47 -34.55
CA ASP A 3 16.98 -4.10 -33.14
C ASP A 3 17.95 -2.95 -32.88
N GLU A 4 17.46 -1.72 -32.99
CA GLU A 4 18.22 -0.52 -32.65
C GLU A 4 18.50 -0.57 -31.14
N PHE A 5 19.78 -0.43 -30.78
CA PHE A 5 20.17 -0.51 -29.37
C PHE A 5 19.51 0.61 -28.58
N ASP A 6 18.73 0.23 -27.58
CA ASP A 6 17.97 1.16 -26.75
C ASP A 6 18.73 1.45 -25.44
N PRO A 7 19.46 2.59 -25.35
CA PRO A 7 20.26 2.90 -24.17
C PRO A 7 19.41 3.16 -22.92
N TYR A 8 18.19 3.68 -23.07
CA TYR A 8 17.32 3.99 -21.93
C TYR A 8 16.81 2.70 -21.27
N LEU A 9 16.40 1.70 -22.06
CA LEU A 9 15.97 0.41 -21.54
C LEU A 9 17.15 -0.40 -21.01
N ARG A 10 18.26 -0.46 -21.78
CA ARG A 10 19.38 -1.37 -21.49
C ARG A 10 20.29 -0.89 -20.37
N TRP A 11 20.43 0.43 -20.16
CA TRP A 11 21.31 0.97 -19.11
C TRP A 11 20.56 1.62 -17.95
N LEU A 12 19.43 2.29 -18.21
CA LEU A 12 18.65 2.97 -17.15
C LEU A 12 17.39 2.21 -16.73
N GLY A 13 17.02 1.13 -17.43
CA GLY A 13 15.81 0.36 -17.14
C GLY A 13 14.49 1.08 -17.50
N ILE A 14 14.55 2.20 -18.23
CA ILE A 14 13.38 3.01 -18.58
C ILE A 14 12.71 2.42 -19.83
N ARG A 15 11.45 2.01 -19.70
CA ARG A 15 10.70 1.35 -20.79
C ARG A 15 10.12 2.36 -21.79
N ALA A 16 9.71 1.90 -22.98
CA ALA A 16 9.25 2.77 -24.06
C ALA A 16 7.94 3.52 -23.75
N ASP A 17 7.06 2.93 -22.94
CA ASP A 17 5.81 3.50 -22.44
C ASP A 17 6.00 4.59 -21.39
N GLU A 18 7.21 4.70 -20.84
CA GLU A 18 7.60 5.73 -19.88
C GLU A 18 8.37 6.90 -20.54
N ARG A 19 8.36 6.98 -21.88
CA ARG A 19 9.12 7.98 -22.65
C ARG A 19 8.22 9.07 -23.24
N PRO A 20 8.71 10.31 -23.34
CA PRO A 20 10.06 10.76 -22.97
C PRO A 20 10.27 10.82 -21.45
N PRO A 21 11.44 10.36 -20.94
CA PRO A 21 11.70 10.36 -19.49
C PRO A 21 11.86 11.78 -18.97
N ASN A 22 11.31 12.05 -17.80
CA ASN A 22 11.57 13.29 -17.06
C ASN A 22 12.92 13.20 -16.31
N HIS A 23 13.42 14.32 -15.77
CA HIS A 23 14.70 14.36 -15.08
C HIS A 23 14.77 13.42 -13.87
N TYR A 24 13.67 13.23 -13.13
CA TYR A 24 13.62 12.31 -12.00
C TYR A 24 13.72 10.84 -12.46
N ALA A 25 13.04 10.50 -13.56
CA ALA A 25 13.12 9.18 -14.18
C ALA A 25 14.53 8.87 -14.70
N LEU A 26 15.21 9.86 -15.31
CA LEU A 26 16.61 9.71 -15.74
C LEU A 26 17.55 9.40 -14.56
N LEU A 27 17.35 10.04 -13.41
CA LEU A 27 18.17 9.77 -12.21
C LEU A 27 17.76 8.47 -11.48
N GLY A 28 16.61 7.89 -11.83
CA GLY A 28 16.07 6.71 -11.14
C GLY A 28 15.62 7.01 -9.71
N VAL A 29 15.01 8.18 -9.48
CA VAL A 29 14.50 8.63 -8.18
C VAL A 29 13.00 8.90 -8.24
N GLN A 30 12.38 9.06 -7.07
CA GLN A 30 10.96 9.40 -6.97
C GLN A 30 10.67 10.77 -7.61
N LEU A 31 9.53 10.85 -8.29
CA LEU A 31 9.04 12.11 -8.86
C LEU A 31 8.89 13.17 -7.77
N PHE A 32 9.47 14.35 -8.01
CA PHE A 32 9.50 15.46 -7.06
C PHE A 32 10.30 15.21 -5.77
N GLU A 33 11.33 14.35 -5.82
CA GLU A 33 12.32 14.25 -4.74
C GLU A 33 12.82 15.64 -4.33
N TYR A 34 12.90 15.87 -3.01
CA TYR A 34 13.21 17.16 -2.41
C TYR A 34 14.63 17.20 -1.86
N ASP A 35 15.17 16.05 -1.42
CA ASP A 35 16.48 15.99 -0.81
C ASP A 35 17.60 16.19 -1.85
N PRO A 36 18.40 17.29 -1.77
CA PRO A 36 19.47 17.55 -2.72
C PRO A 36 20.60 16.52 -2.65
N GLU A 37 20.84 15.88 -1.49
CA GLU A 37 21.85 14.82 -1.36
C GLU A 37 21.39 13.54 -2.07
N VAL A 38 20.11 13.19 -1.95
CA VAL A 38 19.54 12.04 -2.69
C VAL A 38 19.63 12.27 -4.19
N LEU A 39 19.30 13.47 -4.67
CA LEU A 39 19.41 13.85 -6.07
C LEU A 39 20.86 13.81 -6.58
N ALA A 40 21.81 14.32 -5.79
CA ALA A 40 23.22 14.32 -6.14
C ALA A 40 23.79 12.89 -6.22
N ASN A 41 23.54 12.08 -5.18
CA ASN A 41 23.99 10.70 -5.10
C ASN A 41 23.39 9.83 -6.21
N ALA A 42 22.11 10.04 -6.56
CA ALA A 42 21.47 9.32 -7.65
C ALA A 42 22.03 9.71 -9.01
N ALA A 43 22.26 11.00 -9.26
CA ALA A 43 22.90 11.46 -10.48
C ALA A 43 24.31 10.89 -10.65
N ASP A 44 25.12 10.93 -9.58
CA ASP A 44 26.49 10.41 -9.63
C ASP A 44 26.52 8.90 -9.86
N ARG A 45 25.62 8.13 -9.24
CA ARG A 45 25.45 6.69 -9.51
C ARG A 45 25.11 6.41 -10.98
N GLN A 46 24.12 7.10 -11.54
CA GLN A 46 23.70 6.87 -12.93
C GLN A 46 24.79 7.28 -13.92
N MET A 47 25.43 8.43 -13.70
CA MET A 47 26.54 8.89 -14.54
C MET A 47 27.74 7.94 -14.45
N ALA A 48 28.07 7.42 -13.26
CA ALA A 48 29.14 6.44 -13.10
C ALA A 48 28.82 5.14 -13.87
N HIS A 49 27.59 4.65 -13.80
CA HIS A 49 27.17 3.47 -14.55
C HIS A 49 27.29 3.67 -16.07
N VAL A 50 26.75 4.78 -16.59
CA VAL A 50 26.77 5.05 -18.03
C VAL A 50 28.20 5.29 -18.55
N ARG A 51 29.09 5.87 -17.72
CA ARG A 51 30.51 6.03 -18.05
C ARG A 51 31.22 4.71 -18.36
N THR A 52 30.77 3.59 -17.77
CA THR A 52 31.36 2.27 -18.06
C THR A 52 31.21 1.85 -19.53
N PHE A 53 30.30 2.47 -20.29
CA PHE A 53 30.05 2.18 -21.70
C PHE A 53 30.72 3.17 -22.67
N GLN A 54 31.43 4.20 -22.17
CA GLN A 54 32.04 5.27 -22.99
C GLN A 54 33.07 4.78 -24.00
N SER A 55 33.78 3.69 -23.71
CA SER A 55 34.80 3.12 -24.60
C SER A 55 34.29 1.94 -25.42
N GLY A 56 32.97 1.65 -25.37
CA GLY A 56 32.36 0.49 -26.03
C GLY A 56 31.77 0.80 -27.41
N LYS A 57 31.12 -0.22 -28.00
CA LYS A 57 30.42 -0.14 -29.30
C LYS A 57 29.33 0.95 -29.36
N HIS A 58 28.75 1.30 -28.21
CA HIS A 58 27.68 2.30 -28.06
C HIS A 58 28.19 3.60 -27.41
N SER A 59 29.44 4.00 -27.72
CA SER A 59 30.07 5.17 -27.13
C SER A 59 29.30 6.46 -27.41
N ALA A 60 28.74 6.62 -28.61
CA ALA A 60 27.95 7.79 -28.98
C ALA A 60 26.66 7.92 -28.13
N GLU A 61 25.95 6.81 -27.93
CA GLU A 61 24.75 6.72 -27.12
C GLU A 61 25.06 6.98 -25.64
N SER A 62 26.17 6.45 -25.13
CA SER A 62 26.62 6.69 -23.76
C SER A 62 26.94 8.17 -23.52
N GLN A 63 27.59 8.83 -24.48
CA GLN A 63 27.92 10.24 -24.38
C GLN A 63 26.66 11.11 -24.40
N ARG A 64 25.69 10.78 -25.25
CA ARG A 64 24.39 11.45 -25.28
C ARG A 64 23.68 11.33 -23.94
N LEU A 65 23.57 10.11 -23.41
CA LEU A 65 22.87 9.84 -22.15
C LEU A 65 23.55 10.53 -20.96
N LEU A 66 24.90 10.62 -20.97
CA LEU A 66 25.65 11.37 -19.96
C LEU A 66 25.36 12.87 -20.00
N ASN A 67 25.19 13.44 -21.20
CA ASN A 67 24.80 14.85 -21.33
C ASN A 67 23.39 15.09 -20.79
N GLU A 68 22.45 14.17 -21.03
CA GLU A 68 21.08 14.23 -20.50
C GLU A 68 21.06 14.10 -18.97
N LEU A 69 21.82 13.15 -18.40
CA LEU A 69 21.99 12.98 -16.96
C LEU A 69 22.64 14.21 -16.30
N ALA A 70 23.64 14.81 -16.94
CA ALA A 70 24.27 16.03 -16.46
C ALA A 70 23.28 17.22 -16.46
N SER A 71 22.48 17.36 -17.51
CA SER A 71 21.42 18.37 -17.58
C SER A 71 20.37 18.18 -16.48
N ALA A 72 19.93 16.93 -16.25
CA ALA A 72 19.02 16.58 -15.18
C ALA A 72 19.60 16.93 -13.80
N LYS A 73 20.88 16.59 -13.55
CA LYS A 73 21.59 16.94 -12.30
C LYS A 73 21.63 18.45 -12.09
N ILE A 74 22.01 19.22 -13.10
CA ILE A 74 22.10 20.69 -13.02
C ILE A 74 20.73 21.31 -12.75
N CYS A 75 19.68 20.82 -13.41
CA CYS A 75 18.32 21.32 -13.23
C CYS A 75 17.77 20.99 -11.83
N LEU A 76 17.95 19.75 -11.36
CA LEU A 76 17.36 19.28 -10.10
C LEU A 76 18.13 19.71 -8.86
N LEU A 77 19.43 20.01 -8.95
CA LEU A 77 20.22 20.53 -7.82
C LEU A 77 20.21 22.06 -7.70
N ASP A 78 19.75 22.77 -8.73
CA ASP A 78 19.52 24.22 -8.68
C ASP A 78 18.08 24.49 -8.18
N PRO A 79 17.89 25.11 -6.99
CA PRO A 79 16.56 25.28 -6.42
C PRO A 79 15.59 26.07 -7.30
N ALA A 80 16.08 27.08 -8.05
CA ALA A 80 15.24 27.90 -8.91
C ALA A 80 14.82 27.13 -10.16
N LYS A 81 15.76 26.47 -10.83
CA LYS A 81 15.47 25.64 -12.02
C LYS A 81 14.60 24.45 -11.69
N LYS A 82 14.82 23.81 -10.54
CA LYS A 82 13.99 22.71 -10.05
C LYS A 82 12.56 23.17 -9.81
N ALA A 83 12.36 24.34 -9.21
CA ALA A 83 11.03 24.88 -8.95
C ALA A 83 10.25 25.16 -10.24
N GLU A 84 10.89 25.77 -11.24
CA GLU A 84 10.31 26.00 -12.57
C GLU A 84 9.96 24.68 -13.27
N TYR A 85 10.91 23.75 -13.29
CA TYR A 85 10.72 22.42 -13.87
C TYR A 85 9.58 21.64 -13.20
N ASP A 86 9.51 21.67 -11.88
CA ASP A 86 8.46 21.00 -11.12
C ASP A 86 7.09 21.63 -11.36
N ALA A 87 7.02 22.95 -11.59
CA ALA A 87 5.77 23.62 -11.94
C ALA A 87 5.26 23.17 -13.32
N GLU A 88 6.14 23.12 -14.31
CA GLU A 88 5.83 22.63 -15.67
C GLU A 88 5.37 21.17 -15.64
N LEU A 89 6.07 20.30 -14.92
CA LEU A 89 5.75 18.88 -14.85
C LEU A 89 4.39 18.64 -14.16
N ARG A 90 4.08 19.40 -13.11
CA ARG A 90 2.75 19.35 -12.47
C ARG A 90 1.65 19.86 -13.41
N GLN A 91 1.93 20.86 -14.24
CA GLN A 91 0.97 21.35 -15.23
C GLN A 91 0.68 20.28 -16.29
N ARG A 92 1.72 19.71 -16.91
CA ARG A 92 1.56 18.63 -17.90
C ARG A 92 0.79 17.43 -17.34
N ARG A 93 1.04 17.06 -16.08
CA ARG A 93 0.29 15.97 -15.43
C ARG A 93 -1.19 16.31 -15.22
N ARG A 94 -1.51 17.55 -14.81
CA ARG A 94 -2.90 18.00 -14.70
C ARG A 94 -3.60 17.99 -16.05
N GLU A 95 -2.93 18.45 -17.10
CA GLU A 95 -3.48 18.45 -18.47
C GLU A 95 -3.72 17.02 -18.97
N ALA A 96 -2.78 16.09 -18.72
CA ALA A 96 -2.94 14.67 -19.04
C ALA A 96 -4.08 14.01 -18.23
N GLU A 97 -4.23 14.35 -16.95
CA GLU A 97 -5.31 13.85 -16.10
C GLU A 97 -6.68 14.38 -16.54
N LEU A 98 -6.77 15.67 -16.89
CA LEU A 98 -7.98 16.27 -17.46
C LEU A 98 -8.35 15.64 -18.82
N ALA A 99 -7.36 15.34 -19.66
CA ALA A 99 -7.57 14.64 -20.93
C ALA A 99 -8.05 13.18 -20.72
N ALA A 100 -7.54 12.49 -19.71
CA ALA A 100 -7.95 11.13 -19.34
C ALA A 100 -9.38 11.10 -18.76
N VAL A 101 -9.75 12.09 -17.94
CA VAL A 101 -11.12 12.20 -17.40
C VAL A 101 -12.13 12.52 -18.52
N GLY A 102 -11.77 13.38 -19.48
CA GLY A 102 -12.61 13.71 -20.62
C GLY A 102 -12.88 12.51 -21.57
N THR A 103 -11.92 11.60 -21.70
CA THR A 103 -12.08 10.38 -22.51
C THR A 103 -12.93 9.31 -21.83
N VAL A 104 -12.81 9.16 -20.50
CA VAL A 104 -13.66 8.24 -19.71
C VAL A 104 -15.12 8.70 -19.68
N GLN A 105 -15.37 10.01 -19.60
CA GLN A 105 -16.73 10.57 -19.58
C GLN A 105 -17.42 10.47 -20.96
N ALA A 106 -16.67 10.54 -22.05
CA ALA A 106 -17.18 10.30 -23.40
C ALA A 106 -17.54 8.82 -23.65
N HIS A 107 -16.77 7.87 -23.12
CA HIS A 107 -17.08 6.44 -23.21
C HIS A 107 -18.29 6.04 -22.34
N SER A 108 -18.42 6.62 -21.14
CA SER A 108 -19.59 6.41 -20.29
C SER A 108 -20.88 7.02 -20.87
N ALA A 109 -20.78 8.19 -21.53
CA ALA A 109 -21.92 8.79 -22.23
C ALA A 109 -22.34 7.98 -23.47
N ALA A 110 -21.39 7.37 -24.19
CA ALA A 110 -21.68 6.53 -25.36
C ALA A 110 -22.38 5.20 -24.99
N GLU A 111 -22.04 4.59 -23.86
CA GLU A 111 -22.71 3.36 -23.38
C GLU A 111 -24.13 3.61 -22.86
N ILE A 112 -24.42 4.80 -22.32
CA ILE A 112 -25.77 5.15 -21.83
C ILE A 112 -26.72 5.52 -22.97
N VAL A 113 -26.22 6.06 -24.08
CA VAL A 113 -27.03 6.46 -25.26
C VAL A 113 -27.43 5.25 -26.14
N GLY A 114 -26.72 4.12 -26.03
CA GLY A 114 -27.04 2.90 -26.80
C GLY A 114 -28.28 2.11 -26.34
N SER A 115 -28.85 2.41 -25.16
CA SER A 115 -29.86 1.54 -24.52
C SER A 115 -31.21 2.20 -24.22
N ARG A 116 -31.54 3.36 -24.79
CA ARG A 116 -32.91 3.92 -24.71
C ARG A 116 -33.38 4.52 -26.02
N ARG A 117 -34.00 3.68 -26.87
CA ARG A 117 -35.00 4.14 -27.83
C ARG A 117 -36.31 4.36 -27.08
N SER A 118 -36.68 5.61 -26.83
CA SER A 118 -38.05 6.00 -26.50
C SER A 118 -38.25 7.52 -26.64
N VAL A 119 -38.90 7.88 -27.74
CA VAL A 119 -39.80 9.01 -28.02
C VAL A 119 -40.18 9.90 -26.81
N ALA A 120 -39.88 11.21 -26.89
CA ALA A 120 -40.80 12.36 -26.71
C ALA A 120 -40.13 13.66 -26.20
N GLY A 121 -40.24 14.75 -26.98
CA GLY A 121 -40.52 16.14 -26.54
C GLY A 121 -39.42 17.03 -25.91
N PRO A 122 -39.17 18.26 -26.40
CA PRO A 122 -38.24 19.21 -25.79
C PRO A 122 -38.95 20.15 -24.80
N ALA A 123 -38.73 19.95 -23.49
CA ALA A 123 -39.02 20.97 -22.47
C ALA A 123 -38.28 20.65 -21.15
N ALA A 124 -37.73 21.70 -20.53
CA ALA A 124 -37.02 21.74 -19.25
C ALA A 124 -35.57 21.18 -19.27
N THR A 125 -34.53 21.85 -18.76
CA THR A 125 -34.50 22.61 -17.50
C THR A 125 -33.31 23.58 -17.47
N LEU A 126 -33.60 24.84 -17.18
CA LEU A 126 -32.67 25.92 -16.80
C LEU A 126 -32.97 26.27 -15.34
N LEU A 127 -32.02 26.11 -14.40
CA LEU A 127 -32.01 26.76 -13.07
C LEU A 127 -30.74 26.31 -12.29
N VAL A 128 -30.00 27.05 -11.47
CA VAL A 128 -29.74 28.48 -11.21
C VAL A 128 -28.56 28.49 -10.21
N VAL A 129 -27.70 29.49 -10.34
CA VAL A 129 -26.71 29.93 -9.34
C VAL A 129 -27.36 30.97 -8.44
N ILE A 130 -27.38 30.79 -7.11
CA ILE A 130 -27.46 31.93 -6.15
C ILE A 130 -26.72 31.57 -4.86
N LEU A 131 -25.55 32.19 -4.64
CA LEU A 131 -25.05 32.57 -3.31
C LEU A 131 -24.20 33.85 -3.46
N MET A 132 -24.86 35.01 -3.46
CA MET A 132 -24.26 36.25 -2.97
C MET A 132 -25.36 37.29 -2.75
N GLY A 133 -25.32 37.94 -1.59
CA GLY A 133 -25.93 39.25 -1.39
C GLY A 133 -27.33 39.24 -0.81
N PHE A 134 -27.42 39.32 0.52
CA PHE A 134 -28.49 40.09 1.15
C PHE A 134 -27.90 40.98 2.24
N GLY A 135 -27.69 42.23 1.84
CA GLY A 135 -27.72 43.40 2.71
C GLY A 135 -28.75 44.38 2.14
N LEU A 136 -29.71 44.75 3.00
CA LEU A 136 -30.59 45.94 2.97
C LEU A 136 -31.87 45.94 2.09
N ALA A 137 -32.99 45.76 2.81
CA ALA A 137 -34.22 46.57 2.89
C ALA A 137 -34.92 47.12 1.61
N ALA A 138 -36.17 46.70 1.37
CA ALA A 138 -37.41 47.52 1.54
C ALA A 138 -38.64 46.99 0.74
N LEU A 139 -39.76 46.89 1.46
CA LEU A 139 -41.22 46.86 1.15
C LEU A 139 -41.81 46.69 -0.28
N GLY A 140 -42.93 45.93 -0.34
CA GLY A 140 -44.11 46.16 -1.22
C GLY A 140 -44.70 44.89 -1.89
N ILE A 141 -45.59 44.09 -1.26
CA ILE A 141 -47.09 44.14 -1.27
C ILE A 141 -47.80 43.41 -2.46
N VAL A 142 -48.54 42.32 -2.11
CA VAL A 142 -49.87 41.84 -2.62
C VAL A 142 -49.93 41.17 -4.02
N ALA A 143 -50.66 40.08 -4.31
CA ALA A 143 -51.56 39.15 -3.58
C ALA A 143 -51.72 37.85 -4.40
N VAL A 144 -52.06 36.74 -3.73
CA VAL A 144 -52.73 35.58 -4.35
C VAL A 144 -53.94 35.20 -3.51
N LYS A 145 -55.11 35.10 -4.17
CA LYS A 145 -56.37 34.60 -3.61
C LYS A 145 -56.55 33.12 -4.00
N MET A 146 -56.91 32.33 -3.00
CA MET A 146 -57.48 30.97 -3.12
C MET A 146 -58.87 31.00 -3.77
N THR A 147 -59.25 29.88 -4.41
CA THR A 147 -60.46 29.04 -4.19
C THR A 147 -60.47 27.94 -5.28
N SER A 148 -61.07 26.75 -5.21
CA SER A 148 -61.57 25.79 -4.23
C SER A 148 -62.51 24.85 -5.00
N ARG A 149 -62.48 23.53 -4.74
CA ARG A 149 -63.58 22.53 -4.94
C ARG A 149 -64.02 22.23 -6.38
N HIS A 150 -64.61 21.09 -6.75
CA HIS A 150 -64.85 19.74 -6.21
C HIS A 150 -65.26 18.90 -7.45
N ASP A 151 -65.13 17.57 -7.37
CA ASP A 151 -66.15 16.57 -7.76
C ASP A 151 -65.63 15.35 -8.56
N GLU A 152 -65.95 14.19 -7.98
CA GLU A 152 -66.10 12.85 -8.57
C GLU A 152 -67.27 12.84 -9.60
N PRO A 153 -67.52 11.80 -10.45
CA PRO A 153 -67.58 10.38 -10.06
C PRO A 153 -67.23 9.28 -11.12
N ALA A 154 -67.09 8.05 -10.58
CA ALA A 154 -67.56 6.71 -11.03
C ALA A 154 -67.21 6.04 -12.40
N SER A 155 -66.91 4.74 -12.25
CA SER A 155 -66.58 3.61 -13.16
C SER A 155 -67.68 3.19 -14.18
N PRO A 156 -67.44 2.28 -15.19
CA PRO A 156 -67.41 0.82 -14.95
C PRO A 156 -66.63 -0.12 -15.94
N ARG A 157 -66.19 -1.27 -15.40
CA ARG A 157 -66.10 -2.69 -15.90
C ARG A 157 -65.95 -3.06 -17.40
N ALA A 158 -65.03 -4.00 -17.70
CA ALA A 158 -65.27 -5.40 -18.19
C ALA A 158 -63.94 -6.12 -18.59
N LYS A 159 -63.53 -7.22 -17.92
CA LYS A 159 -63.56 -8.67 -18.30
C LYS A 159 -62.60 -9.14 -19.45
N HIS A 160 -61.59 -9.96 -19.06
CA HIS A 160 -60.90 -11.16 -19.66
C HIS A 160 -61.12 -11.58 -21.14
N PRO A 161 -60.35 -12.55 -21.73
CA PRO A 161 -59.05 -13.20 -21.40
C PRO A 161 -58.08 -13.33 -22.63
N ALA A 162 -56.92 -13.99 -22.42
CA ALA A 162 -55.95 -14.39 -23.46
C ALA A 162 -56.41 -15.56 -24.35
N PRO A 163 -55.76 -15.79 -25.51
CA PRO A 163 -55.66 -17.11 -26.14
C PRO A 163 -54.21 -17.66 -26.20
N PRO A 164 -54.04 -18.99 -26.34
CA PRO A 164 -52.79 -19.73 -26.17
C PRO A 164 -52.09 -20.07 -27.50
N SER A 165 -50.82 -20.49 -27.44
CA SER A 165 -50.15 -21.19 -28.55
C SER A 165 -49.73 -22.62 -28.14
N PRO A 166 -49.97 -23.64 -28.99
CA PRO A 166 -49.69 -25.06 -28.78
C PRO A 166 -48.27 -25.52 -29.24
N PRO A 167 -47.88 -26.82 -29.04
CA PRO A 167 -46.50 -27.26 -28.77
C PRO A 167 -45.83 -28.07 -29.92
N PRO A 168 -44.83 -28.95 -29.66
CA PRO A 168 -43.42 -28.81 -30.05
C PRO A 168 -43.01 -29.68 -31.26
N SER A 169 -41.77 -29.53 -31.72
CA SER A 169 -41.15 -30.42 -32.72
C SER A 169 -39.94 -31.12 -32.10
N GLU A 170 -39.97 -32.45 -32.12
CA GLU A 170 -38.89 -33.36 -31.73
C GLU A 170 -37.87 -33.47 -32.87
N ASP A 171 -36.58 -33.49 -32.50
CA ASP A 171 -35.48 -33.95 -33.35
C ASP A 171 -34.56 -34.87 -32.51
N PRO A 172 -33.86 -35.84 -33.16
CA PRO A 172 -33.35 -37.08 -32.55
C PRO A 172 -32.07 -36.91 -31.71
N PRO A 173 -31.73 -37.92 -30.87
CA PRO A 173 -30.68 -37.80 -29.85
C PRO A 173 -29.26 -37.77 -30.45
N PRO A 174 -28.33 -36.96 -29.88
CA PRO A 174 -26.93 -36.98 -30.27
C PRO A 174 -26.16 -38.16 -29.67
N GLU A 175 -25.20 -38.68 -30.43
CA GLU A 175 -24.20 -39.68 -30.05
C GLU A 175 -23.45 -39.32 -28.77
N GLU A 176 -23.23 -40.31 -27.91
CA GLU A 176 -22.39 -40.21 -26.72
C GLU A 176 -20.95 -39.79 -27.08
N PRO A 177 -20.44 -38.66 -26.55
CA PRO A 177 -19.01 -38.41 -26.58
C PRO A 177 -18.31 -39.33 -25.58
N ALA A 178 -17.21 -39.94 -26.01
CA ALA A 178 -16.31 -40.71 -25.16
C ALA A 178 -15.96 -39.94 -23.87
N PRO A 179 -15.86 -40.62 -22.70
CA PRO A 179 -15.61 -39.94 -21.45
C PRO A 179 -14.24 -39.24 -21.52
N PRO A 180 -14.14 -37.94 -21.15
CA PRO A 180 -12.84 -37.31 -21.02
C PRO A 180 -12.05 -38.04 -19.92
N GLU A 181 -10.78 -38.34 -20.19
CA GLU A 181 -9.83 -38.75 -19.18
C GLU A 181 -9.92 -37.76 -18.01
N ARG A 182 -10.48 -38.24 -16.89
CA ARG A 182 -10.40 -37.53 -15.63
C ARG A 182 -8.93 -37.50 -15.26
N THR A 183 -8.26 -36.39 -15.56
CA THR A 183 -7.14 -35.95 -14.72
C THR A 183 -7.73 -35.75 -13.33
N THR A 184 -7.63 -36.78 -12.50
CA THR A 184 -7.96 -36.71 -11.08
C THR A 184 -6.92 -35.82 -10.42
N ARG A 185 -7.07 -34.50 -10.53
CA ARG A 185 -6.50 -33.60 -9.53
C ARG A 185 -7.21 -34.00 -8.23
N PRO A 186 -6.52 -34.57 -7.22
CA PRO A 186 -7.18 -34.80 -5.94
C PRO A 186 -7.73 -33.45 -5.45
N PRO A 187 -8.95 -33.41 -4.89
CA PRO A 187 -9.42 -32.19 -4.24
C PRO A 187 -8.33 -31.80 -3.22
N PRO A 188 -7.82 -30.56 -3.28
CA PRO A 188 -6.76 -30.18 -2.37
C PRO A 188 -7.29 -30.29 -0.94
N PRO A 189 -6.49 -30.79 0.03
CA PRO A 189 -6.96 -30.95 1.41
C PRO A 189 -7.54 -29.62 1.91
N ASP A 190 -8.69 -29.61 2.59
CA ASP A 190 -9.38 -28.43 3.15
C ASP A 190 -8.58 -27.80 4.30
N GLU A 191 -7.30 -27.57 4.06
CA GLU A 191 -6.39 -26.95 4.98
C GLU A 191 -6.59 -25.43 4.91
N PRO A 192 -6.91 -24.78 6.05
CA PRO A 192 -6.98 -23.34 6.10
C PRO A 192 -5.61 -22.77 5.69
N ILE A 193 -5.63 -21.90 4.70
CA ILE A 193 -4.41 -21.26 4.17
C ILE A 193 -3.91 -20.15 5.12
N ASN A 194 -4.71 -19.75 6.11
CA ASN A 194 -4.26 -18.88 7.18
C ASN A 194 -3.10 -19.56 7.95
N PRO A 195 -1.89 -19.01 7.90
CA PRO A 195 -0.69 -19.58 8.53
C PRO A 195 -0.69 -19.41 10.06
N PHE A 196 -1.52 -18.53 10.60
CA PHE A 196 -1.62 -18.25 12.03
C PHE A 196 -2.74 -19.10 12.66
N SER A 197 -3.60 -19.72 11.85
CA SER A 197 -4.60 -20.68 12.33
C SER A 197 -3.93 -21.88 13.00
N THR A 198 -4.41 -22.20 14.20
CA THR A 198 -4.04 -23.38 14.97
C THR A 198 -4.86 -24.62 14.59
N GLU A 199 -5.88 -24.48 13.74
CA GLU A 199 -6.70 -25.60 13.27
C GLU A 199 -5.88 -26.59 12.42
N THR A 200 -5.92 -27.86 12.82
CA THR A 200 -5.31 -28.97 12.10
C THR A 200 -6.29 -29.44 11.02
N PRO A 201 -5.88 -29.64 9.75
CA PRO A 201 -6.80 -30.08 8.71
C PRO A 201 -7.36 -31.46 9.08
N SER A 202 -8.69 -31.60 9.03
CA SER A 202 -9.34 -32.90 9.15
C SER A 202 -8.87 -33.82 8.01
N PRO A 203 -8.45 -35.07 8.29
CA PRO A 203 -8.17 -36.02 7.22
C PRO A 203 -9.47 -36.26 6.41
N PRO A 204 -9.37 -36.47 5.08
CA PRO A 204 -10.55 -36.73 4.26
C PRO A 204 -11.28 -37.97 4.77
N ASP A 205 -12.58 -37.83 4.98
CA ASP A 205 -13.44 -38.91 5.47
C ASP A 205 -13.61 -39.97 4.37
N TRP A 206 -12.87 -41.06 4.47
CA TRP A 206 -12.96 -42.20 3.54
C TRP A 206 -13.74 -43.40 4.13
N ARG A 207 -14.56 -43.21 5.17
CA ARG A 207 -15.35 -44.33 5.70
C ARG A 207 -16.67 -44.52 4.95
N GLU A 208 -16.68 -45.58 4.15
CA GLU A 208 -17.72 -46.63 3.98
C GLU A 208 -17.40 -47.33 2.64
N SER A 209 -17.14 -48.63 2.46
CA SER A 209 -17.56 -49.85 3.17
C SER A 209 -16.72 -51.06 2.63
N PRO A 210 -17.02 -52.35 2.89
CA PRO A 210 -16.22 -53.22 3.76
C PRO A 210 -15.36 -54.31 3.07
N SER A 211 -14.31 -54.70 3.80
CA SER A 211 -13.75 -56.06 3.95
C SER A 211 -13.49 -56.94 2.70
N LYS A 212 -12.21 -57.15 2.40
CA LYS A 212 -11.64 -58.52 2.27
C LYS A 212 -10.26 -58.57 2.93
N ARG A 213 -10.16 -59.37 4.00
CA ARG A 213 -8.88 -59.83 4.57
C ARG A 213 -8.15 -60.69 3.53
N PRO A 214 -6.81 -60.72 3.61
CA PRO A 214 -6.17 -62.02 3.71
C PRO A 214 -5.21 -62.10 4.90
N ASP A 215 -4.79 -63.33 5.15
CA ASP A 215 -4.35 -63.90 6.40
C ASP A 215 -3.09 -63.32 7.04
N ARG A 216 -3.11 -63.33 8.39
CA ARG A 216 -1.94 -63.15 9.24
C ARG A 216 -0.96 -64.30 9.02
N VAL A 217 0.26 -63.97 8.60
CA VAL A 217 1.44 -64.77 8.96
C VAL A 217 2.10 -64.12 10.17
N ARG A 218 2.19 -64.93 11.22
CA ARG A 218 2.80 -64.64 12.52
C ARG A 218 4.31 -64.76 12.36
N THR A 219 5.06 -63.67 12.56
CA THR A 219 6.52 -63.75 12.79
C THR A 219 6.85 -63.22 14.18
N VAL A 220 7.63 -64.02 14.88
CA VAL A 220 8.10 -63.86 16.26
C VAL A 220 9.18 -62.76 16.30
N PRO A 221 9.19 -61.84 17.28
CA PRO A 221 10.31 -60.92 17.43
C PRO A 221 11.55 -61.66 17.98
N PRO A 222 12.76 -61.47 17.41
CA PRO A 222 13.96 -62.02 18.02
C PRO A 222 14.36 -61.20 19.25
N VAL A 223 14.82 -61.97 20.23
CA VAL A 223 15.31 -61.61 21.57
C VAL A 223 16.48 -60.62 21.50
N ALA A 224 16.46 -59.64 22.40
CA ALA A 224 17.56 -58.71 22.66
C ALA A 224 18.77 -59.45 23.26
N PRO A 225 20.01 -59.19 22.80
CA PRO A 225 21.18 -59.60 23.54
C PRO A 225 21.61 -58.53 24.55
N GLU A 226 21.91 -59.07 25.71
CA GLU A 226 22.44 -58.54 26.95
C GLU A 226 23.73 -57.74 26.77
N ILE A 227 23.80 -56.60 27.47
CA ILE A 227 24.96 -55.71 27.52
C ILE A 227 26.02 -56.35 28.41
N VAL A 228 27.19 -56.66 27.85
CA VAL A 228 28.42 -56.97 28.60
C VAL A 228 29.38 -55.78 28.43
N PRO A 229 29.89 -55.16 29.51
CA PRO A 229 30.81 -54.03 29.39
C PRO A 229 32.22 -54.52 29.07
N ALA A 230 32.83 -53.93 28.03
CA ALA A 230 34.24 -54.09 27.69
C ALA A 230 35.03 -52.81 28.09
N PRO A 231 36.36 -52.91 28.28
CA PRO A 231 37.11 -52.13 29.26
C PRO A 231 37.47 -50.71 28.82
N VAL A 232 37.59 -49.83 29.80
CA VAL A 232 38.01 -48.43 29.69
C VAL A 232 39.39 -48.34 29.06
N GLU A 233 39.46 -47.81 27.84
CA GLU A 233 40.70 -47.24 27.30
C GLU A 233 40.85 -45.79 27.78
N THR A 234 42.01 -45.49 28.36
CA THR A 234 42.44 -44.16 28.78
C THR A 234 42.52 -43.20 27.58
N PRO A 235 41.98 -41.97 27.66
CA PRO A 235 42.08 -40.99 26.59
C PRO A 235 43.53 -40.60 26.28
N ARG A 236 43.85 -40.53 24.98
CA ARG A 236 45.06 -39.89 24.46
C ARG A 236 45.01 -38.39 24.74
N GLU A 237 46.14 -37.87 25.19
CA GLU A 237 46.44 -36.47 25.49
C GLU A 237 46.22 -35.58 24.24
N PRO A 238 45.46 -34.47 24.33
CA PRO A 238 45.31 -33.54 23.22
C PRO A 238 46.60 -32.73 23.02
N PRO A 239 46.89 -32.25 21.79
CA PRO A 239 48.05 -31.43 21.53
C PRO A 239 47.99 -30.13 22.36
N ARG A 240 49.17 -29.78 22.88
CA ARG A 240 49.49 -28.63 23.73
C ARG A 240 48.71 -27.38 23.31
N ALA A 241 47.94 -26.86 24.25
CA ALA A 241 47.25 -25.59 24.13
C ALA A 241 48.22 -24.47 23.70
N GLU A 242 47.85 -23.77 22.63
CA GLU A 242 48.34 -22.41 22.40
C GLU A 242 47.99 -21.56 23.62
N PRO A 243 48.85 -20.61 24.02
CA PRO A 243 48.55 -19.74 25.15
C PRO A 243 47.19 -19.06 24.93
N PRO A 244 46.39 -18.87 25.99
CA PRO A 244 45.10 -18.23 25.86
C PRO A 244 45.30 -16.90 25.14
N TRP A 245 44.57 -16.70 24.04
CA TRP A 245 44.31 -15.37 23.53
C TRP A 245 43.74 -14.57 24.71
N THR A 246 44.57 -13.75 25.33
CA THR A 246 44.07 -12.60 26.10
C THR A 246 43.30 -11.78 25.08
N PRO A 247 41.99 -11.56 25.28
CA PRO A 247 41.30 -10.54 24.52
C PRO A 247 42.14 -9.27 24.66
N ILE A 248 42.65 -8.76 23.54
CA ILE A 248 43.02 -7.35 23.49
C ILE A 248 41.69 -6.69 23.83
N GLU A 249 41.57 -6.17 25.06
CA GLU A 249 40.49 -5.24 25.34
C GLU A 249 40.55 -4.22 24.20
N PRO A 250 39.47 -4.08 23.40
CA PRO A 250 39.43 -2.97 22.47
C PRO A 250 39.80 -1.74 23.29
N PRO A 251 40.57 -0.78 22.75
CA PRO A 251 40.86 0.45 23.46
C PRO A 251 39.55 0.87 24.08
N VAL A 252 39.52 1.05 25.40
CA VAL A 252 38.35 1.62 26.06
C VAL A 252 38.08 2.86 25.22
N GLU A 253 37.05 2.76 24.37
CA GLU A 253 36.48 3.93 23.76
C GLU A 253 36.05 4.67 25.00
N GLU A 254 36.85 5.68 25.37
CA GLU A 254 36.37 6.80 26.16
C GLU A 254 34.95 6.99 25.67
N PRO A 255 33.94 6.79 26.55
CA PRO A 255 32.56 6.69 26.11
C PRO A 255 32.36 7.86 25.18
N ARG A 256 32.23 7.57 23.88
CA ARG A 256 32.04 8.61 22.87
C ARG A 256 30.92 9.39 23.45
N SER A 257 31.21 10.64 23.81
CA SER A 257 30.29 11.53 24.51
C SER A 257 28.91 11.23 23.98
N THR A 258 28.08 10.59 24.80
CA THR A 258 26.66 10.40 24.51
C THR A 258 26.22 11.73 23.94
N PRO A 259 25.60 11.80 22.75
CA PRO A 259 25.05 13.05 22.26
C PRO A 259 24.27 13.64 23.41
N GLU A 260 24.76 14.79 23.89
CA GLU A 260 24.28 15.50 25.05
C GLU A 260 22.76 15.37 25.09
N ALA A 261 22.23 14.76 26.15
CA ALA A 261 20.82 14.42 26.26
C ALA A 261 20.00 15.67 25.96
N LYS A 262 18.98 15.54 25.10
CA LYS A 262 18.04 16.63 24.81
C LYS A 262 17.35 16.98 26.13
N GLU A 263 17.77 18.04 26.81
CA GLU A 263 17.24 18.42 28.14
C GLU A 263 16.16 19.51 28.09
N ARG A 264 15.73 19.95 26.88
CA ARG A 264 14.77 21.05 26.76
C ARG A 264 13.33 20.53 26.84
N PRO A 265 12.57 20.77 27.93
CA PRO A 265 11.20 20.29 28.03
C PRO A 265 10.28 21.01 27.04
N LEU A 266 9.17 20.38 26.70
CA LEU A 266 8.11 21.02 25.91
C LEU A 266 7.55 22.26 26.64
N PRO A 267 7.24 23.35 25.91
CA PRO A 267 6.59 24.52 26.52
C PRO A 267 5.25 24.15 27.17
N ASP A 268 5.02 24.66 28.37
CA ASP A 268 3.78 24.41 29.09
C ASP A 268 2.56 25.01 28.37
N LYS A 269 1.36 24.57 28.77
CA LYS A 269 0.10 24.98 28.12
C LYS A 269 -0.14 26.49 28.19
N VAL A 270 0.26 27.16 29.29
CA VAL A 270 0.03 28.60 29.49
C VAL A 270 0.96 29.41 28.60
N ALA A 271 2.23 29.02 28.50
CA ALA A 271 3.21 29.61 27.61
C ALA A 271 2.74 29.47 26.15
N ARG A 272 2.30 28.26 25.75
CA ARG A 272 1.76 28.01 24.40
C ARG A 272 0.55 28.88 24.07
N GLU A 273 -0.43 28.98 24.96
CA GLU A 273 -1.61 29.81 24.72
C GLU A 273 -1.29 31.31 24.67
N THR A 274 -0.32 31.77 25.47
CA THR A 274 0.16 33.16 25.43
C THR A 274 0.83 33.47 24.10
N ALA A 275 1.76 32.62 23.65
CA ALA A 275 2.41 32.72 22.35
C ALA A 275 1.39 32.67 21.20
N ARG A 276 0.40 31.75 21.26
CA ARG A 276 -0.65 31.62 20.24
C ARG A 276 -1.44 32.91 20.06
N LYS A 277 -1.85 33.56 21.14
CA LYS A 277 -2.55 34.85 21.08
C LYS A 277 -1.69 35.94 20.45
N ALA A 278 -0.40 35.99 20.82
CA ALA A 278 0.54 36.95 20.25
C ALA A 278 0.73 36.73 18.73
N ILE A 279 0.98 35.50 18.31
CA ILE A 279 1.13 35.10 16.90
C ILE A 279 -0.13 35.44 16.11
N ARG A 280 -1.32 35.06 16.60
CA ARG A 280 -2.59 35.35 15.90
C ARG A 280 -2.85 36.85 15.77
N ARG A 281 -2.45 37.65 16.76
CA ARG A 281 -2.53 39.12 16.68
C ARG A 281 -1.54 39.67 15.64
N GLN A 282 -0.31 39.19 15.64
CA GLN A 282 0.75 39.64 14.75
C GLN A 282 0.45 39.30 13.27
N PHE A 283 -0.03 38.09 13.00
CA PHE A 283 -0.30 37.58 11.66
C PHE A 283 -1.77 37.69 11.25
N ASN A 284 -2.56 38.52 11.95
CA ASN A 284 -4.01 38.60 11.75
C ASN A 284 -4.40 38.77 10.28
N ASP A 285 -3.76 39.68 9.56
CA ASP A 285 -4.07 39.96 8.16
C ASP A 285 -3.79 38.76 7.25
N GLN A 286 -2.72 38.02 7.51
CA GLN A 286 -2.38 36.82 6.76
C GLN A 286 -3.39 35.70 7.03
N TYR A 287 -3.80 35.52 8.29
CA TYR A 287 -4.86 34.58 8.66
C TYR A 287 -6.20 34.92 7.99
N GLN A 288 -6.59 36.21 7.97
CA GLN A 288 -7.84 36.64 7.34
C GLN A 288 -7.82 36.52 5.82
N ARG A 289 -6.67 36.69 5.19
CA ARG A 289 -6.51 36.57 3.73
C ARG A 289 -6.47 35.12 3.26
N ALA A 290 -5.94 34.21 4.07
CA ALA A 290 -5.73 32.82 3.68
C ALA A 290 -7.03 31.99 3.72
N ASN A 291 -7.79 32.02 2.62
CA ASN A 291 -9.07 31.30 2.49
C ASN A 291 -9.04 30.22 1.41
N ARG A 292 -8.05 30.27 0.50
CA ARG A 292 -7.84 29.26 -0.54
C ARG A 292 -6.69 28.31 -0.17
N PRO A 293 -6.69 27.06 -0.67
CA PRO A 293 -5.62 26.10 -0.41
C PRO A 293 -4.20 26.63 -0.70
N ASN A 294 -4.02 27.40 -1.78
CA ASN A 294 -2.72 28.00 -2.10
C ASN A 294 -2.28 29.07 -1.09
N GLU A 295 -3.21 29.89 -0.62
CA GLU A 295 -2.93 30.95 0.36
C GLU A 295 -2.65 30.33 1.74
N LEU A 296 -3.39 29.29 2.13
CA LEU A 296 -3.13 28.51 3.35
C LEU A 296 -1.75 27.84 3.29
N ARG A 297 -1.35 27.27 2.15
CA ARG A 297 0.01 26.75 1.95
C ARG A 297 1.07 27.84 2.12
N GLY A 298 0.86 29.01 1.54
CA GLY A 298 1.75 30.16 1.70
C GLY A 298 1.89 30.59 3.16
N LEU A 299 0.77 30.66 3.89
CA LEU A 299 0.75 30.98 5.33
C LEU A 299 1.50 29.91 6.15
N ALA A 300 1.26 28.62 5.90
CA ALA A 300 1.98 27.56 6.60
C ALA A 300 3.51 27.66 6.39
N LEU A 301 3.96 27.93 5.16
CA LEU A 301 5.39 28.12 4.87
C LEU A 301 5.96 29.35 5.58
N LEU A 302 5.22 30.45 5.62
CA LEU A 302 5.61 31.64 6.37
C LEU A 302 5.77 31.33 7.86
N LEU A 303 4.82 30.62 8.47
CA LEU A 303 4.89 30.27 9.89
C LEU A 303 6.07 29.33 10.19
N PHE A 304 6.38 28.36 9.32
CA PHE A 304 7.61 27.57 9.44
C PHE A 304 8.87 28.44 9.40
N GLN A 305 8.94 29.42 8.48
CA GLN A 305 10.07 30.35 8.42
C GLN A 305 10.19 31.20 9.69
N GLN A 306 9.07 31.66 10.24
CA GLN A 306 9.04 32.43 11.49
C GLN A 306 9.50 31.57 12.68
N ALA A 307 9.15 30.28 12.72
CA ALA A 307 9.59 29.38 13.80
C ALA A 307 11.12 29.27 13.89
N GLU A 308 11.81 29.31 12.75
CA GLU A 308 13.28 29.32 12.67
C GLU A 308 13.87 30.67 13.10
N GLN A 309 13.21 31.78 12.74
CA GLN A 309 13.65 33.13 13.14
C GLN A 309 13.50 33.36 14.64
N HIS A 310 12.49 32.73 15.26
CA HIS A 310 12.21 32.83 16.70
C HIS A 310 12.79 31.64 17.48
N ARG A 311 13.89 31.02 17.02
CA ARG A 311 14.45 29.82 17.65
C ARG A 311 14.91 29.98 19.11
N GLU A 312 15.03 31.20 19.61
CA GLU A 312 15.43 31.50 20.99
C GLU A 312 14.23 31.60 21.95
N ASP A 313 13.01 31.75 21.40
CA ASP A 313 11.76 31.71 22.17
C ASP A 313 11.07 30.37 21.94
N ASP A 314 11.24 29.46 22.89
CA ASP A 314 10.75 28.08 22.79
C ASP A 314 9.23 28.01 22.63
N ALA A 315 8.47 28.84 23.36
CA ALA A 315 7.01 28.82 23.29
C ALA A 315 6.52 29.37 21.94
N THR A 316 7.09 30.48 21.48
CA THR A 316 6.74 31.07 20.18
C THR A 316 7.10 30.14 19.03
N ALA A 317 8.33 29.61 19.01
CA ALA A 317 8.75 28.70 17.96
C ALA A 317 7.90 27.43 17.92
N TYR A 318 7.60 26.83 19.08
CA TYR A 318 6.78 25.63 19.16
C TYR A 318 5.37 25.88 18.60
N VAL A 319 4.71 26.97 19.01
CA VAL A 319 3.35 27.29 18.53
C VAL A 319 3.32 27.63 17.05
N LEU A 320 4.36 28.28 16.51
CA LEU A 320 4.48 28.51 15.07
C LEU A 320 4.54 27.18 14.30
N LEU A 321 5.25 26.17 14.81
CA LEU A 321 5.28 24.82 14.23
C LEU A 321 3.92 24.12 14.33
N GLU A 322 3.22 24.23 15.47
CA GLU A 322 1.86 23.67 15.64
C GLU A 322 0.86 24.27 14.63
N GLU A 323 0.84 25.60 14.50
CA GLU A 323 -0.06 26.30 13.57
C GLU A 323 0.31 26.00 12.12
N ALA A 324 1.61 25.98 11.78
CA ALA A 324 2.08 25.63 10.44
C ALA A 324 1.69 24.20 10.02
N ALA A 325 1.82 23.23 10.92
CA ALA A 325 1.39 21.85 10.68
C ALA A 325 -0.12 21.77 10.40
N THR A 326 -0.92 22.41 11.27
CA THR A 326 -2.38 22.39 11.17
C THR A 326 -2.86 23.01 9.85
N ILE A 327 -2.39 24.22 9.55
CA ILE A 327 -2.77 24.94 8.33
C ILE A 327 -2.29 24.17 7.10
N GLY A 328 -1.05 23.66 7.12
CA GLY A 328 -0.48 22.92 6.00
C GLY A 328 -1.26 21.64 5.66
N MET A 329 -1.72 20.91 6.68
CA MET A 329 -2.57 19.72 6.50
C MET A 329 -3.92 20.10 5.88
N VAL A 330 -4.59 21.12 6.42
CA VAL A 330 -5.90 21.60 5.91
C VAL A 330 -5.78 22.15 4.49
N ALA A 331 -4.63 22.71 4.13
CA ALA A 331 -4.35 23.22 2.79
C ALA A 331 -4.16 22.14 1.72
N GLY A 332 -4.25 20.85 2.08
CA GLY A 332 -4.15 19.72 1.16
C GLY A 332 -2.71 19.27 0.86
N SER A 333 -1.76 19.54 1.75
CA SER A 333 -0.35 19.16 1.57
C SER A 333 0.00 17.76 2.11
N GLY A 334 -0.99 16.90 2.33
CA GLY A 334 -0.76 15.60 2.96
C GLY A 334 -0.44 15.73 4.45
N HIS A 335 0.29 14.74 4.98
CA HIS A 335 0.90 14.76 6.31
C HIS A 335 2.34 15.33 6.32
N THR A 336 2.83 15.89 5.21
CA THR A 336 4.20 16.43 5.11
C THR A 336 4.45 17.59 6.08
N PRO A 337 3.55 18.59 6.24
CA PRO A 337 3.73 19.66 7.22
C PRO A 337 3.79 19.13 8.66
N LEU A 338 2.99 18.11 8.98
CA LEU A 338 3.02 17.44 10.29
C LEU A 338 4.39 16.81 10.55
N ARG A 339 4.90 16.01 9.61
CA ARG A 339 6.23 15.38 9.72
C ARG A 339 7.35 16.40 9.85
N ARG A 340 7.28 17.52 9.11
CA ARG A 340 8.25 18.60 9.22
C ARG A 340 8.23 19.23 10.61
N ALA A 341 7.06 19.65 11.08
CA ALA A 341 6.92 20.25 12.40
C ALA A 341 7.41 19.32 13.51
N ALA A 342 7.01 18.06 13.49
CA ALA A 342 7.43 17.07 14.47
C ALA A 342 8.94 16.80 14.45
N SER A 343 9.57 16.74 13.28
CA SER A 343 11.03 16.61 13.18
C SER A 343 11.73 17.84 13.76
N THR A 344 11.27 19.05 13.46
CA THR A 344 11.83 20.29 14.04
C THR A 344 11.61 20.38 15.55
N ILE A 345 10.47 19.89 16.06
CA ILE A 345 10.21 19.80 17.50
C ILE A 345 11.19 18.81 18.14
N ALA A 346 11.32 17.61 17.58
CA ALA A 346 12.17 16.56 18.14
C ALA A 346 13.68 16.88 18.08
N THR A 347 14.13 17.80 17.22
CA THR A 347 15.52 18.27 17.25
C THR A 347 15.77 19.29 18.35
N ARG A 348 14.72 19.97 18.84
CA ARG A 348 14.83 21.09 19.78
C ARG A 348 14.41 20.75 21.20
N PHE A 349 13.49 19.81 21.36
CA PHE A 349 12.89 19.44 22.64
C PHE A 349 13.14 17.98 22.97
N ASP A 350 13.03 17.65 24.25
CA ASP A 350 13.10 16.28 24.79
C ASP A 350 11.81 15.52 24.49
N VAL A 351 11.61 15.19 23.22
CA VAL A 351 10.47 14.43 22.74
C VAL A 351 10.87 13.68 21.48
N SER A 352 10.37 12.46 21.32
CA SER A 352 10.57 11.74 20.06
C SER A 352 9.78 12.43 18.94
N ARG A 353 10.21 12.21 17.68
CA ARG A 353 9.46 12.73 16.52
C ARG A 353 8.04 12.19 16.50
N ASP A 354 7.86 10.94 16.88
CA ASP A 354 6.58 10.24 16.83
C ASP A 354 5.65 10.75 17.93
N ASP A 355 6.16 10.93 19.15
CA ASP A 355 5.40 11.59 20.24
C ASP A 355 5.02 13.03 19.87
N ALA A 356 5.93 13.78 19.24
CA ALA A 356 5.62 15.13 18.75
C ALA A 356 4.51 15.13 17.69
N MET A 357 4.46 14.15 16.78
CA MET A 357 3.36 14.01 15.82
C MET A 357 2.03 13.72 16.53
N VAL A 358 2.04 12.84 17.52
CA VAL A 358 0.86 12.50 18.32
C VAL A 358 0.34 13.74 19.08
N GLU A 359 1.22 14.51 19.71
CA GLU A 359 0.85 15.77 20.39
C GLU A 359 0.26 16.80 19.43
N LEU A 360 0.85 16.95 18.24
CA LEU A 360 0.34 17.85 17.21
C LEU A 360 -1.07 17.46 16.74
N ILE A 361 -1.31 16.18 16.46
CA ILE A 361 -2.63 15.69 16.04
C ILE A 361 -3.65 15.80 17.18
N ARG A 362 -3.25 15.52 18.43
CA ARG A 362 -4.11 15.71 19.60
C ARG A 362 -4.51 17.17 19.76
N HIS A 363 -3.55 18.08 19.68
CA HIS A 363 -3.82 19.51 19.73
C HIS A 363 -4.79 19.94 18.63
N MET A 364 -4.60 19.45 17.40
CA MET A 364 -5.55 19.70 16.31
C MET A 364 -6.94 19.19 16.65
N ALA A 365 -7.06 17.94 17.15
CA ALA A 365 -8.33 17.29 17.49
C ALA A 365 -9.13 18.01 18.58
N ASP A 366 -8.45 18.73 19.47
CA ASP A 366 -9.04 19.54 20.55
C ASP A 366 -9.59 20.88 20.06
N GLN A 367 -9.20 21.35 18.87
CA GLN A 367 -9.66 22.64 18.35
C GLN A 367 -11.09 22.56 17.77
N PRO A 368 -11.88 23.65 17.86
CA PRO A 368 -13.12 23.78 17.11
C PRO A 368 -12.84 23.74 15.61
N MET A 369 -13.50 22.82 14.89
CA MET A 369 -13.28 22.65 13.47
C MET A 369 -14.54 22.22 12.72
N THR A 370 -14.58 22.47 11.42
CA THR A 370 -15.69 22.06 10.55
C THR A 370 -15.63 20.56 10.25
N THR A 371 -16.74 19.99 9.80
CA THR A 371 -16.80 18.58 9.37
C THR A 371 -15.79 18.25 8.26
N LEU A 372 -15.56 19.20 7.35
CA LEU A 372 -14.57 19.07 6.29
C LEU A 372 -13.13 19.00 6.85
N VAL A 373 -12.80 19.83 7.83
CA VAL A 373 -11.48 19.80 8.47
C VAL A 373 -11.27 18.50 9.25
N CYS A 374 -12.30 18.01 9.97
CA CYS A 374 -12.26 16.68 10.59
C CYS A 374 -11.91 15.60 9.56
N ALA A 375 -12.62 15.58 8.42
CA ALA A 375 -12.40 14.62 7.35
C ALA A 375 -10.96 14.69 6.81
N THR A 376 -10.44 15.89 6.57
CA THR A 376 -9.07 16.09 6.08
C THR A 376 -8.03 15.56 7.07
N ILE A 377 -8.14 15.91 8.36
CA ILE A 377 -7.18 15.45 9.37
C ILE A 377 -7.22 13.93 9.50
N VAL A 378 -8.41 13.33 9.56
CA VAL A 378 -8.57 11.87 9.67
C VAL A 378 -7.93 11.17 8.46
N THR A 379 -8.26 11.57 7.24
CA THR A 379 -7.73 10.93 6.02
C THR A 379 -6.21 10.98 5.96
N ASN A 380 -5.61 12.13 6.27
CA ASN A 380 -4.15 12.27 6.26
C ASN A 380 -3.46 11.45 7.37
N THR A 381 -4.08 11.41 8.56
CA THR A 381 -3.53 10.67 9.70
C THR A 381 -3.68 9.16 9.51
N VAL A 382 -4.78 8.69 8.91
CA VAL A 382 -4.96 7.28 8.56
C VAL A 382 -3.95 6.83 7.50
N SER A 383 -3.64 7.69 6.52
CA SER A 383 -2.58 7.39 5.55
C SER A 383 -1.23 7.21 6.25
N LEU A 384 -0.87 8.11 7.17
CA LEU A 384 0.36 8.03 7.95
C LEU A 384 0.39 6.77 8.83
N ALA A 385 -0.69 6.47 9.57
CA ALA A 385 -0.78 5.27 10.38
C ALA A 385 -0.67 3.99 9.54
N GLY A 386 -1.18 4.00 8.31
CA GLY A 386 -0.99 2.91 7.36
C GLY A 386 0.48 2.70 6.99
N ASP A 387 1.27 3.76 6.85
CA ASP A 387 2.72 3.68 6.61
C ASP A 387 3.43 3.09 7.84
N ASP A 388 3.08 3.55 9.03
CA ASP A 388 3.64 3.07 10.30
C ASP A 388 3.35 1.58 10.52
N ILE A 389 2.12 1.13 10.23
CA ILE A 389 1.74 -0.28 10.26
C ILE A 389 2.61 -1.12 9.32
N ARG A 390 2.92 -0.62 8.11
CA ARG A 390 3.80 -1.34 7.17
C ARG A 390 5.26 -1.36 7.63
N ASN A 391 5.69 -0.33 8.34
CA ASN A 391 7.04 -0.21 8.90
C ASN A 391 7.16 -0.79 10.33
N GLU A 392 6.16 -1.57 10.77
CA GLU A 392 6.16 -2.28 12.05
C GLU A 392 6.18 -1.33 13.27
N GLN A 393 5.77 -0.07 13.08
CA GLN A 393 5.64 0.97 14.13
C GLN A 393 4.23 0.94 14.75
N PHE A 394 3.84 -0.20 15.31
CA PHE A 394 2.46 -0.47 15.73
C PHE A 394 1.97 0.46 16.84
N GLU A 395 2.82 0.79 17.82
CA GLU A 395 2.43 1.65 18.95
C GLU A 395 2.15 3.09 18.51
N HIS A 396 2.99 3.63 17.61
CA HIS A 396 2.76 4.96 17.04
C HIS A 396 1.49 5.00 16.18
N ALA A 397 1.29 4.00 15.32
CA ALA A 397 0.07 3.87 14.53
C ALA A 397 -1.19 3.79 15.41
N ARG A 398 -1.13 3.03 16.52
CA ARG A 398 -2.23 2.94 17.49
C ARG A 398 -2.56 4.30 18.08
N ALA A 399 -1.55 5.01 18.59
CA ALA A 399 -1.72 6.32 19.21
C ALA A 399 -2.39 7.31 18.24
N LEU A 400 -1.99 7.32 16.96
CA LEU A 400 -2.60 8.17 15.93
C LEU A 400 -4.06 7.78 15.65
N LEU A 401 -4.34 6.48 15.46
CA LEU A 401 -5.68 5.98 15.15
C LEU A 401 -6.67 6.17 16.29
N ASP A 402 -6.22 6.10 17.53
CA ASP A 402 -7.05 6.35 18.72
C ASP A 402 -7.53 7.80 18.76
N ILE A 403 -6.65 8.77 18.45
CA ILE A 403 -7.03 10.19 18.41
C ILE A 403 -8.06 10.44 17.30
N VAL A 404 -7.83 9.92 16.10
CA VAL A 404 -8.71 10.24 14.96
C VAL A 404 -9.98 9.40 14.89
N HIS A 405 -10.14 8.38 15.75
CA HIS A 405 -11.38 7.60 15.86
C HIS A 405 -12.58 8.48 16.23
N ASP A 406 -12.41 9.35 17.21
CA ASP A 406 -13.46 10.28 17.61
C ASP A 406 -13.68 11.38 16.56
N LEU A 407 -12.60 11.83 15.94
CA LEU A 407 -12.65 12.83 14.89
C LEU A 407 -13.37 12.33 13.63
N ALA A 408 -13.24 11.05 13.32
CA ALA A 408 -13.95 10.41 12.22
C ALA A 408 -15.47 10.51 12.39
N ARG A 409 -16.00 10.33 13.60
CA ARG A 409 -17.43 10.53 13.89
C ARG A 409 -17.86 11.99 13.70
N LYS A 410 -17.01 12.93 14.13
CA LYS A 410 -17.23 14.39 13.94
C LYS A 410 -17.21 14.81 12.47
N SER A 411 -16.60 14.03 11.58
CA SER A 411 -16.62 14.30 10.13
C SER A 411 -18.00 14.08 9.48
N LYS A 412 -18.90 13.32 10.14
CA LYS A 412 -20.20 12.89 9.60
C LYS A 412 -20.10 12.13 8.26
N ASN A 413 -18.95 11.53 7.98
CA ASN A 413 -18.71 10.73 6.79
C ASN A 413 -18.57 9.23 7.18
N PRO A 414 -19.57 8.38 6.88
CA PRO A 414 -19.53 6.96 7.27
C PRO A 414 -18.42 6.17 6.57
N THR A 415 -17.95 6.61 5.41
CA THR A 415 -16.80 5.99 4.72
C THR A 415 -15.51 6.21 5.51
N ILE A 416 -15.28 7.42 6.02
CA ILE A 416 -14.11 7.75 6.84
C ILE A 416 -14.16 7.00 8.18
N VAL A 417 -15.33 6.91 8.81
CA VAL A 417 -15.50 6.12 10.04
C VAL A 417 -15.12 4.65 9.81
N ARG A 418 -15.60 4.06 8.70
CA ARG A 418 -15.26 2.69 8.33
C ARG A 418 -13.76 2.53 8.06
N GLN A 419 -13.15 3.48 7.35
CA GLN A 419 -11.72 3.44 7.06
C GLN A 419 -10.86 3.39 8.33
N VAL A 420 -11.20 4.18 9.37
CA VAL A 420 -10.48 4.13 10.65
C VAL A 420 -10.69 2.77 11.35
N VAL A 421 -11.92 2.25 11.35
CA VAL A 421 -12.22 0.94 11.97
C VAL A 421 -11.47 -0.20 11.27
N ASP A 422 -11.46 -0.20 9.94
CA ASP A 422 -10.76 -1.21 9.15
C ASP A 422 -9.24 -1.09 9.32
N MET A 423 -8.70 0.13 9.42
CA MET A 423 -7.28 0.34 9.71
C MET A 423 -6.89 -0.16 11.10
N LYS A 424 -7.72 0.07 12.13
CA LYS A 424 -7.47 -0.49 13.48
C LYS A 424 -7.49 -2.02 13.48
N ARG A 425 -8.41 -2.63 12.74
CA ARG A 425 -8.43 -4.09 12.56
C ARG A 425 -7.21 -4.61 11.82
N ASP A 426 -6.67 -3.86 10.85
CA ASP A 426 -5.43 -4.23 10.16
C ASP A 426 -4.21 -4.11 11.07
N LEU A 427 -4.14 -3.05 11.88
CA LEU A 427 -3.14 -2.85 12.93
C LEU A 427 -3.08 -4.05 13.88
N ASP A 428 -4.22 -4.40 14.49
CA ASP A 428 -4.26 -5.48 15.49
C ASP A 428 -3.82 -6.82 14.88
N ARG A 429 -4.35 -7.14 13.68
CA ARG A 429 -3.97 -8.35 12.93
C ARG A 429 -2.48 -8.41 12.63
N ARG A 430 -1.88 -7.30 12.20
CA ARG A 430 -0.45 -7.25 11.84
C ARG A 430 0.43 -7.29 13.08
N GLN A 431 0.03 -6.67 14.18
CA GLN A 431 0.77 -6.73 15.43
C GLN A 431 0.78 -8.15 16.01
N GLU A 432 -0.35 -8.86 15.98
CA GLU A 432 -0.42 -10.27 16.36
C GLU A 432 0.47 -11.14 15.46
N ALA A 433 0.38 -10.94 14.14
CA ALA A 433 1.23 -11.64 13.18
C ALA A 433 2.73 -11.37 13.41
N HIS A 434 3.10 -10.14 13.75
CA HIS A 434 4.48 -9.75 14.06
C HIS A 434 4.95 -10.39 15.38
N ALA A 435 4.13 -10.42 16.42
CA ALA A 435 4.47 -11.10 17.67
C ALA A 435 4.71 -12.60 17.46
N ALA A 436 3.87 -13.25 16.66
CA ALA A 436 4.06 -14.64 16.26
C ALA A 436 5.34 -14.83 15.41
N PHE A 437 5.65 -13.88 14.52
CA PHE A 437 6.87 -13.87 13.71
C PHE A 437 8.15 -13.78 14.55
N VAL A 438 8.17 -12.94 15.58
CA VAL A 438 9.29 -12.82 16.53
C VAL A 438 9.44 -14.11 17.34
N THR A 439 8.35 -14.62 17.91
CA THR A 439 8.36 -15.90 18.67
C THR A 439 8.84 -17.07 17.82
N ALA A 440 8.44 -17.13 16.55
CA ALA A 440 8.91 -18.13 15.62
C ALA A 440 10.42 -18.02 15.34
N ALA A 441 10.98 -16.81 15.31
CA ALA A 441 12.42 -16.62 15.15
C ALA A 441 13.21 -17.19 16.35
N GLU A 442 12.72 -16.98 17.57
CA GLU A 442 13.30 -17.58 18.79
C GLU A 442 13.27 -19.11 18.73
N THR A 443 12.15 -19.69 18.27
CA THR A 443 12.03 -21.14 18.10
C THR A 443 13.04 -21.68 17.09
N LEU A 444 13.19 -21.01 15.93
CA LEU A 444 14.11 -21.43 14.88
C LEU A 444 15.59 -21.31 15.29
N ALA A 445 15.92 -20.49 16.29
CA ALA A 445 17.28 -20.43 16.83
C ALA A 445 17.72 -21.76 17.46
N PHE A 446 16.78 -22.52 18.04
CA PHE A 446 17.04 -23.83 18.66
C PHE A 446 16.57 -25.01 17.80
N SER A 447 15.58 -24.80 16.93
CA SER A 447 15.00 -25.83 16.07
C SER A 447 14.80 -25.29 14.65
N PRO A 448 15.87 -25.23 13.84
CA PRO A 448 15.85 -24.58 12.51
C PRO A 448 14.87 -25.19 11.49
N ASP A 449 14.48 -26.45 11.70
CA ASP A 449 13.55 -27.19 10.85
C ASP A 449 12.17 -27.36 11.50
N ASP A 450 11.86 -26.61 12.57
CA ASP A 450 10.50 -26.58 13.14
C ASP A 450 9.51 -26.11 12.06
N PRO A 451 8.52 -26.94 11.68
CA PRO A 451 7.74 -26.67 10.49
C PRO A 451 6.69 -25.57 10.72
N LYS A 452 6.19 -25.41 11.95
CA LYS A 452 5.22 -24.36 12.30
C LYS A 452 5.89 -22.99 12.32
N ALA A 453 7.05 -22.87 12.94
CA ALA A 453 7.83 -21.64 13.01
C ALA A 453 8.30 -21.20 11.61
N ASN A 454 8.75 -22.15 10.78
CA ASN A 454 9.08 -21.89 9.38
C ASN A 454 7.86 -21.41 8.57
N ARG A 455 6.68 -22.01 8.74
CA ARG A 455 5.45 -21.49 8.12
C ARG A 455 5.18 -20.04 8.50
N ILE A 456 5.17 -19.73 9.80
CA ILE A 456 4.86 -18.38 10.31
C ILE A 456 5.85 -17.36 9.75
N ARG A 457 7.14 -17.66 9.82
CA ARG A 457 8.23 -16.83 9.30
C ARG A 457 8.08 -16.59 7.80
N GLY A 458 7.91 -17.67 7.05
CA GLY A 458 7.83 -17.61 5.60
C GLY A 458 6.63 -16.83 5.11
N PHE A 459 5.48 -17.03 5.75
CA PHE A 459 4.29 -16.28 5.42
C PHE A 459 4.48 -14.79 5.71
N TYR A 460 5.01 -14.45 6.88
CA TYR A 460 5.17 -13.06 7.26
C TYR A 460 6.08 -12.29 6.28
N TYR A 461 7.18 -12.91 5.87
CA TYR A 461 8.07 -12.34 4.84
C TYR A 461 7.35 -12.11 3.51
N CYS A 462 6.61 -13.11 2.98
CA CYS A 462 5.90 -12.95 1.71
C CYS A 462 4.81 -11.88 1.77
N PHE A 463 3.94 -11.92 2.78
CA PHE A 463 2.67 -11.19 2.75
C PHE A 463 2.68 -9.86 3.51
N TYR A 464 3.57 -9.67 4.48
CA TYR A 464 3.69 -8.41 5.22
C TYR A 464 4.95 -7.63 4.84
N LYS A 465 6.11 -8.29 4.68
CA LYS A 465 7.37 -7.64 4.26
C LYS A 465 7.55 -7.57 2.74
N ASN A 466 6.72 -8.27 1.96
CA ASN A 466 6.88 -8.42 0.51
C ASN A 466 8.25 -9.00 0.09
N ASP A 467 8.94 -9.71 1.00
CA ASP A 467 10.19 -10.42 0.75
C ASP A 467 9.91 -11.87 0.39
N TRP A 468 9.51 -12.06 -0.87
CA TRP A 468 9.19 -13.39 -1.41
C TRP A 468 10.39 -14.34 -1.40
N ALA A 469 11.61 -13.82 -1.53
CA ALA A 469 12.81 -14.65 -1.58
C ALA A 469 13.09 -15.31 -0.22
N MET A 470 13.05 -14.54 0.85
CA MET A 470 13.19 -15.09 2.20
C MET A 470 11.96 -15.92 2.59
N GLY A 471 10.77 -15.43 2.23
CA GLY A 471 9.52 -16.09 2.55
C GLY A 471 9.41 -17.50 1.98
N ARG A 472 9.76 -17.70 0.71
CA ARG A 472 9.79 -19.02 0.08
C ARG A 472 10.67 -20.02 0.81
N LYS A 473 11.90 -19.64 1.19
CA LYS A 473 12.86 -20.53 1.88
C LYS A 473 12.27 -21.12 3.14
N HIS A 474 11.55 -20.29 3.91
CA HIS A 474 10.85 -20.71 5.11
C HIS A 474 9.57 -21.50 4.79
N LEU A 475 8.75 -21.05 3.83
CA LEU A 475 7.49 -21.73 3.47
C LEU A 475 7.71 -23.16 2.94
N MET A 476 8.81 -23.43 2.23
CA MET A 476 9.16 -24.79 1.78
C MET A 476 9.44 -25.76 2.93
N LYS A 477 9.80 -25.24 4.11
CA LYS A 477 9.98 -26.00 5.36
C LYS A 477 8.72 -26.03 6.23
N GLY A 478 7.63 -25.41 5.79
CA GLY A 478 6.37 -25.31 6.52
C GLY A 478 5.60 -26.64 6.61
N ASP A 479 4.68 -26.72 7.58
CA ASP A 479 3.74 -27.84 7.77
C ASP A 479 2.46 -27.74 6.91
N ARG A 480 2.17 -26.57 6.31
CA ARG A 480 1.00 -26.39 5.42
C ARG A 480 1.30 -26.87 4.01
N THR A 481 0.63 -27.93 3.58
CA THR A 481 0.90 -28.59 2.29
C THR A 481 0.65 -27.67 1.10
N ARG A 482 -0.45 -26.90 1.13
CA ARG A 482 -0.79 -25.96 0.05
C ARG A 482 0.22 -24.82 -0.06
N LEU A 483 0.58 -24.19 1.06
CA LEU A 483 1.54 -23.08 1.08
C LEU A 483 2.95 -23.53 0.69
N LYS A 484 3.38 -24.69 1.19
CA LYS A 484 4.65 -25.32 0.82
C LYS A 484 4.74 -25.55 -0.68
N ARG A 485 3.70 -26.14 -1.29
CA ARG A 485 3.63 -26.36 -2.74
C ARG A 485 3.68 -25.05 -3.54
N LEU A 486 2.97 -24.01 -3.10
CA LEU A 486 3.03 -22.70 -3.73
C LEU A 486 4.45 -22.14 -3.71
N ALA A 487 5.15 -22.23 -2.57
CA ALA A 487 6.54 -21.80 -2.45
C ALA A 487 7.51 -22.60 -3.34
N GLU A 488 7.33 -23.91 -3.46
CA GLU A 488 8.14 -24.77 -4.33
C GLU A 488 7.96 -24.43 -5.83
N LEU A 489 6.73 -24.15 -6.27
CA LEU A 489 6.44 -23.71 -7.64
C LEU A 489 7.03 -22.32 -7.91
N ASP A 490 6.89 -21.42 -6.94
CA ASP A 490 7.40 -20.06 -7.00
C ASP A 490 8.94 -20.02 -7.05
N GLU A 491 9.64 -20.98 -6.42
CA GLU A 491 11.10 -21.11 -6.52
C GLU A 491 11.54 -21.56 -7.92
N LYS A 492 10.80 -22.51 -8.52
CA LYS A 492 11.09 -23.01 -9.88
C LYS A 492 10.73 -22.02 -10.98
N ALA A 493 9.82 -21.09 -10.70
CA ALA A 493 9.32 -20.12 -11.68
C ALA A 493 10.40 -19.27 -12.37
N GLY A 494 11.56 -19.10 -11.73
CA GLY A 494 12.70 -18.40 -12.32
C GLY A 494 13.49 -19.20 -13.36
N GLN A 495 13.28 -20.51 -13.48
CA GLN A 495 14.11 -21.38 -14.34
C GLN A 495 13.60 -21.42 -15.79
N SER A 496 12.28 -21.29 -16.00
CA SER A 496 11.70 -21.23 -17.35
C SER A 496 10.37 -20.47 -17.38
N LYS A 497 9.99 -19.99 -18.57
CA LYS A 497 8.70 -19.32 -18.79
C LYS A 497 7.50 -20.25 -18.55
N SER A 498 7.68 -21.56 -18.80
CA SER A 498 6.65 -22.57 -18.51
C SER A 498 6.43 -22.73 -17.00
N GLU A 499 7.50 -22.72 -16.20
CA GLU A 499 7.38 -22.75 -14.74
C GLU A 499 6.81 -21.45 -14.17
N ALA A 500 7.17 -20.29 -14.74
CA ALA A 500 6.53 -19.03 -14.40
C ALA A 500 5.01 -19.09 -14.65
N LEU A 501 4.56 -19.63 -15.78
CA LEU A 501 3.14 -19.82 -16.04
C LEU A 501 2.49 -20.76 -15.01
N ALA A 502 3.12 -21.89 -14.71
CA ALA A 502 2.61 -22.86 -13.73
C ALA A 502 2.50 -22.26 -12.31
N ALA A 503 3.48 -21.45 -11.89
CA ALA A 503 3.43 -20.72 -10.63
C ALA A 503 2.32 -19.67 -10.62
N GLY A 504 2.16 -18.91 -11.71
CA GLY A 504 1.08 -17.94 -11.89
C GLY A 504 -0.31 -18.58 -11.78
N ASP A 505 -0.52 -19.70 -12.46
CA ASP A 505 -1.76 -20.49 -12.40
C ASP A 505 -2.04 -20.99 -10.97
N ALA A 506 -1.02 -21.51 -10.29
CA ALA A 506 -1.17 -22.00 -8.92
C ALA A 506 -1.54 -20.90 -7.92
N TRP A 507 -0.90 -19.73 -8.00
CA TRP A 507 -1.23 -18.57 -7.17
C TRP A 507 -2.63 -18.04 -7.47
N TRP A 508 -3.02 -17.98 -8.75
CA TRP A 508 -4.35 -17.55 -9.17
C TRP A 508 -5.46 -18.47 -8.65
N ASP A 509 -5.27 -19.78 -8.75
CA ASP A 509 -6.21 -20.78 -8.22
C ASP A 509 -6.34 -20.65 -6.68
N ALA A 510 -5.23 -20.39 -5.98
CA ALA A 510 -5.21 -20.30 -4.53
C ALA A 510 -5.96 -19.09 -3.95
N VAL A 511 -6.27 -18.07 -4.77
CA VAL A 511 -7.00 -16.85 -4.36
C VAL A 511 -8.36 -17.19 -3.74
N GLN A 512 -9.06 -18.22 -4.25
CA GLN A 512 -10.41 -18.54 -3.76
C GLN A 512 -10.41 -19.01 -2.31
N SER A 513 -9.39 -19.78 -1.94
CA SER A 513 -9.18 -20.31 -0.60
C SER A 513 -8.36 -19.41 0.33
N ALA A 514 -7.84 -18.28 -0.18
CA ALA A 514 -7.14 -17.30 0.65
C ALA A 514 -8.12 -16.47 1.49
N GLU A 515 -7.68 -16.02 2.66
CA GLU A 515 -8.46 -15.10 3.47
C GLU A 515 -8.73 -13.80 2.71
N ALA A 516 -9.88 -13.17 2.98
CA ALA A 516 -10.32 -11.98 2.25
C ALA A 516 -9.25 -10.88 2.19
N ALA A 517 -8.55 -10.62 3.31
CA ALA A 517 -7.51 -9.59 3.42
C ALA A 517 -6.22 -9.91 2.63
N LEU A 518 -6.04 -11.16 2.20
CA LEU A 518 -4.83 -11.63 1.53
C LEU A 518 -5.05 -11.94 0.05
N LYS A 519 -6.30 -11.97 -0.42
CA LYS A 519 -6.64 -12.31 -1.80
C LYS A 519 -5.89 -11.45 -2.82
N ASP A 520 -5.67 -10.17 -2.51
CA ASP A 520 -4.96 -9.26 -3.42
C ASP A 520 -3.46 -9.58 -3.48
N ALA A 521 -2.81 -9.92 -2.38
CA ALA A 521 -1.41 -10.34 -2.40
C ALA A 521 -1.19 -11.64 -3.20
N TYR A 522 -2.14 -12.58 -3.14
CA TYR A 522 -2.11 -13.81 -3.96
C TYR A 522 -2.25 -13.49 -5.45
N ARG A 523 -3.16 -12.56 -5.81
CA ARG A 523 -3.33 -12.09 -7.19
C ARG A 523 -2.07 -11.38 -7.67
N ASP A 524 -1.53 -10.47 -6.88
CA ASP A 524 -0.31 -9.73 -7.21
C ASP A 524 0.87 -10.68 -7.48
N ARG A 525 0.98 -11.77 -6.70
CA ARG A 525 1.99 -12.79 -6.95
C ARG A 525 1.73 -13.59 -8.23
N ALA A 526 0.48 -13.95 -8.50
CA ALA A 526 0.10 -14.60 -9.75
C ALA A 526 0.45 -13.71 -10.97
N GLU A 527 0.12 -12.43 -10.90
CA GLU A 527 0.40 -11.46 -11.95
C GLU A 527 1.88 -11.26 -12.18
N HIS A 528 2.68 -11.22 -11.12
CA HIS A 528 4.14 -11.13 -11.23
C HIS A 528 4.68 -12.22 -12.17
N TRP A 529 4.25 -13.48 -11.97
CA TRP A 529 4.69 -14.59 -12.80
C TRP A 529 4.07 -14.63 -14.19
N TYR A 530 2.79 -14.26 -14.31
CA TYR A 530 2.16 -14.11 -15.62
C TYR A 530 2.88 -13.09 -16.50
N ARG A 531 3.28 -11.93 -15.94
CA ARG A 531 4.05 -10.93 -16.70
C ARG A 531 5.37 -11.49 -17.18
N GLN A 532 6.02 -12.35 -16.40
CA GLN A 532 7.26 -13.01 -16.82
C GLN A 532 7.03 -14.04 -17.92
N ALA A 533 5.93 -14.81 -17.88
CA ALA A 533 5.60 -15.81 -18.88
C ALA A 533 5.06 -15.23 -20.19
N LEU A 534 4.41 -14.06 -20.16
CA LEU A 534 3.55 -13.55 -21.23
C LEU A 534 4.21 -13.49 -22.61
N GLU A 535 5.49 -13.11 -22.67
CA GLU A 535 6.23 -12.94 -23.93
C GLU A 535 6.40 -14.24 -24.72
N SER A 536 6.42 -15.40 -24.05
CA SER A 536 6.55 -16.71 -24.71
C SER A 536 5.21 -17.36 -25.04
N LEU A 537 4.09 -16.79 -24.60
CA LEU A 537 2.76 -17.35 -24.82
C LEU A 537 2.21 -16.91 -26.18
N SER A 538 1.39 -17.77 -26.79
CA SER A 538 0.68 -17.43 -28.03
C SER A 538 -0.75 -17.99 -28.01
N GLY A 539 -1.57 -17.51 -28.94
CA GLY A 539 -2.92 -18.05 -29.15
C GLY A 539 -3.84 -17.95 -27.92
N PRO A 540 -4.66 -18.99 -27.64
CA PRO A 540 -5.64 -18.96 -26.56
C PRO A 540 -5.06 -18.75 -25.16
N GLU A 541 -3.86 -19.29 -24.90
CA GLU A 541 -3.22 -19.21 -23.58
C GLU A 541 -2.80 -17.79 -23.26
N LYS A 542 -2.20 -17.08 -24.22
CA LYS A 542 -1.87 -15.65 -24.08
C LYS A 542 -3.11 -14.82 -23.76
N ARG A 543 -4.21 -15.02 -24.53
CA ARG A 543 -5.48 -14.30 -24.30
C ARG A 543 -6.06 -14.56 -22.91
N ARG A 544 -6.00 -15.80 -22.42
CA ARG A 544 -6.44 -16.17 -21.05
C ARG A 544 -5.68 -15.37 -20.00
N ILE A 545 -4.36 -15.27 -20.14
CA ILE A 545 -3.51 -14.55 -19.18
C ILE A 545 -3.73 -13.04 -19.27
N GLU A 546 -3.84 -12.47 -20.48
CA GLU A 546 -4.17 -11.04 -20.66
C GLU A 546 -5.50 -10.68 -20.00
N GLN A 547 -6.53 -11.52 -20.16
CA GLN A 547 -7.81 -11.31 -19.48
C GLN A 547 -7.68 -11.34 -17.96
N ARG A 548 -6.91 -12.28 -17.40
CA ARG A 548 -6.66 -12.35 -15.95
C ARG A 548 -5.94 -11.11 -15.43
N LEU A 549 -4.95 -10.61 -16.16
CA LEU A 549 -4.25 -9.36 -15.86
C LEU A 549 -5.19 -8.15 -15.90
N GLU A 550 -6.10 -8.11 -16.88
CA GLU A 550 -7.06 -7.01 -17.01
C GLU A 550 -8.11 -7.00 -15.89
N MET A 551 -8.63 -8.17 -15.51
CA MET A 551 -9.53 -8.33 -14.36
C MET A 551 -8.90 -7.82 -13.05
N SER A 552 -7.58 -7.84 -12.95
CA SER A 552 -6.88 -7.29 -11.80
C SER A 552 -6.68 -5.78 -11.86
N LYS A 553 -6.47 -5.18 -13.04
CA LYS A 553 -6.28 -3.72 -13.18
C LYS A 553 -7.52 -2.93 -12.74
N GLY A 554 -8.73 -3.42 -13.05
CA GLY A 554 -9.98 -2.74 -12.68
C GLY A 554 -10.29 -2.72 -11.18
N ARG A 555 -9.41 -3.25 -10.32
CA ARG A 555 -9.58 -3.34 -8.86
C ARG A 555 -8.63 -2.44 -8.06
N ARG A 556 -7.60 -1.88 -8.69
CA ARG A 556 -6.59 -1.03 -8.04
C ARG A 556 -7.00 0.44 -8.00
#